data_AF-A0A5K1GBN8-F1
#
_entry.id   AF-A0A5K1GBN8-F1
#
_cell.length_a   1.000
_cell.length_b   1.000
_cell.length_c   1.000
_cell.angle_alpha   90.00
_cell.angle_beta   90.00
_cell.angle_gamma   90.00
#
_symmetry.space_group_name_H-M   'P 1'
#
loop_
_entity.id
_entity.type
_entity.pdbx_description
1 polymer ?
#
loop_
_entity_poly.entity_id
_entity_poly.type
_entity_poly.pdbx_seq_one_letter_code
_entity_poly.pdbx_strand_id
1 'polypeptide(L)' 'VSEVYNFSQDDLLTEDMMILDTHAEVFVWVGQSVDSKDKQKAFETGE' A
#
# COMPACT_ATOMS: atom_id res chain seq x y z
N VAL A 1 6.43 2.22 -8.17
CA VAL A 1 6.52 2.44 -6.71
C VAL A 1 7.23 3.75 -6.49
N SER A 2 6.64 4.65 -5.71
CA SER A 2 7.22 5.94 -5.35
C SER A 2 7.27 6.04 -3.83
N GLU A 3 8.40 6.47 -3.26
CA GLU A 3 8.57 6.59 -1.81
C GLU A 3 7.92 7.89 -1.29
N VAL A 4 7.28 7.82 -0.12
CA VAL A 4 6.68 8.98 0.56
C VAL A 4 7.50 9.30 1.80
N TYR A 5 8.16 10.45 1.81
CA TYR A 5 8.98 10.91 2.94
C TYR A 5 8.14 11.64 3.98
N ASN A 6 8.50 11.47 5.26
CA ASN A 6 7.77 12.07 6.40
C ASN A 6 6.26 11.75 6.37
N PHE A 7 5.92 10.52 5.98
CA PHE A 7 4.53 10.10 5.80
C PHE A 7 3.72 10.26 7.09
N SER A 8 2.44 10.49 6.90
CA SER A 8 1.40 10.55 7.92
C SER A 8 0.19 9.73 7.48
N GLN A 9 -0.86 9.68 8.31
CA GLN A 9 -2.08 8.99 7.93
C GLN A 9 -2.80 9.65 6.75
N ASP A 10 -2.66 10.97 6.57
CA ASP A 10 -3.32 11.72 5.49
C ASP A 10 -2.77 11.35 4.10
N ASP A 11 -1.60 10.71 4.03
CA ASP A 11 -0.98 10.23 2.80
C ASP A 11 -1.53 8.87 2.33
N LEU A 12 -2.41 8.22 3.12
CA LEU A 12 -3.06 6.96 2.76
C LEU A 12 -4.25 7.21 1.81
N LEU A 13 -3.95 7.36 0.53
CA LEU A 13 -4.93 7.70 -0.51
C LEU A 13 -5.86 6.55 -0.85
N THR A 14 -7.18 6.75 -0.68
CA THR A 14 -8.20 5.69 -0.83
C THR A 14 -8.24 4.97 -2.17
N GLU A 15 -7.62 5.56 -3.19
CA GLU A 15 -7.57 5.07 -4.57
C GLU A 15 -6.33 4.20 -4.86
N ASP A 16 -5.35 4.21 -3.96
CA ASP A 16 -4.04 3.60 -4.16
C ASP A 16 -3.81 2.37 -3.26
N MET A 17 -2.78 1.59 -3.62
CA MET A 17 -2.17 0.61 -2.73
C MET A 17 -0.80 1.12 -2.30
N MET A 18 -0.53 0.99 -1.00
CA MET A 18 0.69 1.50 -0.38
C MET A 18 1.42 0.37 0.33
N ILE A 19 2.76 0.43 0.35
CA ILE A 19 3.61 -0.51 1.08
C ILE A 19 4.21 0.25 2.26
N LEU A 20 4.07 -0.30 3.45
CA LEU A 20 4.76 0.15 4.65
C LEU A 20 5.78 -0.91 5.05
N ASP A 21 7.04 -0.63 4.78
CA ASP A 21 8.16 -1.44 5.22
C ASP A 21 8.62 -0.94 6.61
N THR A 22 8.60 -1.84 7.60
CA THR A 22 9.02 -1.56 8.98
C THR A 22 10.34 -2.26 9.35
N HIS A 23 11.05 -2.82 8.37
CA HIS A 23 12.18 -3.75 8.49
C HIS A 23 11.85 -5.11 9.15
N ALA A 24 10.99 -5.14 10.17
CA ALA A 24 10.55 -6.36 10.83
C ALA A 24 9.45 -7.06 10.02
N GLU A 25 8.51 -6.28 9.51
CA GLU A 25 7.35 -6.73 8.76
C GLU A 25 7.04 -5.75 7.63
N VAL A 26 6.42 -6.26 6.57
CA VAL A 26 5.92 -5.45 5.46
C VAL A 26 4.39 -5.49 5.49
N PHE A 27 3.77 -4.33 5.53
CA PHE A 27 2.33 -4.19 5.45
C PHE A 27 1.92 -3.65 4.09
N VAL A 28 0.89 -4.25 3.50
CA VAL A 28 0.25 -3.73 2.29
C VAL A 28 -1.07 -3.09 2.70
N TRP A 29 -1.15 -1.78 2.53
CA TRP A 29 -2.38 -1.03 2.70
C TRP A 29 -3.13 -0.99 1.38
N VAL A 30 -4.42 -1.32 1.42
CA VAL A 30 -5.29 -1.36 0.24
C VAL A 30 -6.40 -0.34 0.42
N GLY A 31 -6.37 0.72 -0.38
CA GLY A 31 -7.42 1.74 -0.38
C GLY A 31 -8.80 1.18 -0.73
N GLN A 32 -9.84 1.78 -0.14
CA GLN A 32 -11.22 1.34 -0.35
C GLN A 32 -11.67 1.40 -1.82
N SER A 33 -11.16 2.38 -2.57
CA SER A 33 -11.50 2.70 -3.95
C SER A 33 -10.53 2.08 -4.98
N VAL A 34 -9.57 1.27 -4.55
CA VAL A 34 -8.68 0.52 -5.45
C VAL A 34 -9.48 -0.44 -6.32
N ASP A 35 -9.14 -0.54 -7.61
CA ASP A 35 -9.76 -1.48 -8.56
C ASP A 35 -9.58 -2.92 -8.07
N SER A 36 -10.62 -3.74 -8.16
CA SER A 36 -10.59 -5.14 -7.73
C SER A 36 -9.51 -5.96 -8.44
N LYS A 37 -9.14 -5.61 -9.67
CA LYS A 37 -8.04 -6.24 -10.41
C LYS A 37 -6.68 -5.95 -9.79
N ASP A 38 -6.52 -4.76 -9.22
CA ASP A 38 -5.28 -4.35 -8.57
C ASP A 38 -5.20 -4.88 -7.14
N LYS A 39 -6.34 -5.04 -6.44
CA LYS A 39 -6.38 -5.71 -5.13
C LYS A 39 -5.76 -7.10 -5.12
N GLN A 40 -5.81 -7.83 -6.24
CA GLN A 40 -5.19 -9.15 -6.33
C GLN A 40 -3.66 -9.08 -6.32
N LYS A 41 -3.07 -8.02 -6.88
CA LYS A 41 -1.62 -7.79 -6.90
C LYS A 41 -1.05 -7.47 -5.52
N ALA A 42 -1.89 -6.98 -4.59
CA ALA A 42 -1.49 -6.76 -3.21
C ALA A 42 -0.94 -8.04 -2.55
N PHE A 43 -1.54 -9.19 -2.86
CA PHE A 43 -1.13 -10.49 -2.32
C PHE A 43 0.16 -11.01 -2.96
N GLU A 44 0.42 -10.67 -4.22
CA GLU A 44 1.65 -11.06 -4.93
C GLU A 44 2.87 -10.25 -4.47
N THR A 45 2.65 -9.08 -3.87
CA THR A 45 3.73 -8.17 -3.45
C THR A 45 4.49 -8.66 -2.21
N GLY A 46 3.94 -9.65 -1.48
CA GLY A 46 4.51 -10.19 -0.24
C GLY A 46 5.11 -11.60 -0.35
N GLU A 47 5.19 -12.19 -1.54
CA GLU A 47 5.93 -13.44 -1.80
C GLU A 47 7.41 -13.20 -2.15
#